data_AF-A0A9N9Y532-F1
#
_entry.id   AF-A0A9N9Y532-F1
#
_cell.length_a   1.000
_cell.length_b   1.000
_cell.length_c   1.000
_cell.angle_alpha   90.00
_cell.angle_beta   90.00
_cell.angle_gamma   90.00
#
_symmetry.space_group_name_H-M   'P 1'
#
loop_
_entity.id
_entity.type
_entity.pdbx_description
1 polymer ?
#
loop_
_entity_poly.entity_id
_entity_poly.type
_entity_poly.pdbx_seq_one_letter_code
_entity_poly.pdbx_strand_id
1 'polypeptide(L)'
;MSRPKLIIDTDPGVDDVMALLLALSAPSDEVDISMVSVTYGNVSRTHSHGEDRRANQKVTMFYKTVCLWYLAQFLNFCSAQDNWHGADGEDGLQNVHKVYPQFSPAKDWPKLFEMLGTRSLALWMRWPAAHREMLRLLRENPEDSITIVAMGPLTNVTLAAAEDPETFLRVKEVVVMGGAVHCEGNVTPVAEFNCAMPTLLPQHGPGSTMPSLHIRSSNLPNYPLNLPRWLELTLAPLDITLPHMMTKSYFEQQIKPHIQAGSPLALWTSSFIMATFDQMTSLQATDKETELSLHDPLTIWYAMTRDQGVWETTAKPEDLRVETTGESTRGMHVVDKRNRNIADDGSTLTGVSSELTDNILGDDMGWLNPTKGNRINRLIKSPGADLFQEHWMQRVFE
;
A
#
# COMPACT_ATOMS: atom_id res chain seq x y z
N MET A 1 9.15 6.93 -23.49
CA MET A 1 7.93 6.87 -22.64
C MET A 1 8.12 7.85 -21.49
N SER A 2 7.05 8.39 -20.91
CA SER A 2 7.18 9.29 -19.74
C SER A 2 7.57 8.48 -18.51
N ARG A 3 8.64 8.90 -17.83
CA ARG A 3 9.09 8.35 -16.55
C ARG A 3 7.96 8.45 -15.49
N PRO A 4 7.40 7.35 -14.96
CA PRO A 4 6.43 7.41 -13.86
C PRO A 4 7.01 8.14 -12.64
N LYS A 5 6.20 9.03 -12.05
CA LYS A 5 6.50 9.69 -10.78
C LYS A 5 5.62 9.09 -9.70
N LEU A 6 6.24 8.54 -8.65
CA LEU A 6 5.57 7.75 -7.62
C LEU A 6 5.62 8.43 -6.25
N ILE A 7 4.51 8.36 -5.53
CA ILE A 7 4.46 8.46 -4.07
C ILE A 7 4.18 7.06 -3.55
N ILE A 8 4.98 6.55 -2.62
CA ILE A 8 4.80 5.22 -2.03
C ILE A 8 4.34 5.40 -0.58
N ASP A 9 3.17 4.89 -0.21
CA ASP A 9 2.64 4.85 1.16
C ASP A 9 2.70 3.40 1.66
N THR A 10 3.48 3.15 2.71
CA THR A 10 3.92 1.80 3.13
C THR A 10 3.84 1.64 4.64
N ASP A 11 3.63 0.44 5.16
CA ASP A 11 3.69 0.08 6.58
C ASP A 11 4.80 -0.96 6.81
N PRO A 12 6.07 -0.53 6.84
CA PRO A 12 7.24 -1.38 6.71
C PRO A 12 7.17 -2.80 7.31
N GLY A 13 6.88 -3.78 6.47
CA GLY A 13 7.11 -5.21 6.65
C GLY A 13 8.15 -5.75 5.66
N VAL A 14 8.37 -7.07 5.67
CA VAL A 14 9.40 -7.71 4.83
C VAL A 14 9.14 -7.49 3.34
N ASP A 15 7.88 -7.65 2.91
CA ASP A 15 7.46 -7.45 1.52
C ASP A 15 7.45 -5.97 1.11
N ASP A 16 7.05 -5.04 1.97
CA ASP A 16 7.20 -3.59 1.73
C ASP A 16 8.66 -3.23 1.46
N VAL A 17 9.59 -3.75 2.26
CA VAL A 17 11.02 -3.50 2.08
C VAL A 17 11.48 -4.06 0.74
N MET A 18 11.04 -5.26 0.36
CA MET A 18 11.32 -5.82 -0.95
C MET A 18 10.76 -4.94 -2.09
N ALA A 19 9.59 -4.33 -1.90
CA ALA A 19 8.98 -3.42 -2.87
C ALA A 19 9.78 -2.12 -3.00
N LEU A 20 10.24 -1.56 -1.89
CA LEU A 20 11.10 -0.39 -1.87
C LEU A 20 12.48 -0.68 -2.49
N LEU A 21 13.07 -1.86 -2.25
CA LEU A 21 14.30 -2.31 -2.93
C LEU A 21 14.10 -2.36 -4.45
N LEU A 22 12.97 -2.89 -4.92
CA LEU A 22 12.62 -2.92 -6.34
C LEU A 22 12.50 -1.50 -6.93
N ALA A 23 11.80 -0.60 -6.24
CA ALA A 23 11.61 0.77 -6.69
C ALA A 23 12.93 1.57 -6.72
N LEU A 24 13.79 1.38 -5.71
CA LEU A 24 15.02 2.16 -5.53
C LEU A 24 16.21 1.66 -6.33
N SER A 25 16.21 0.38 -6.73
CA SER A 25 17.21 -0.16 -7.67
C SER A 25 16.97 0.32 -9.11
N ALA A 26 15.79 0.85 -9.41
CA ALA A 26 15.48 1.32 -10.74
C ALA A 26 16.23 2.62 -11.12
N PRO A 27 16.80 2.70 -12.34
CA PRO A 27 17.47 3.91 -12.82
C PRO A 27 16.58 5.15 -12.75
N SER A 28 17.23 6.30 -12.55
CA SER A 28 16.52 7.55 -12.27
C SER A 28 15.71 8.09 -13.46
N ASP A 29 15.99 7.61 -14.66
CA ASP A 29 15.27 7.85 -15.92
C ASP A 29 14.09 6.90 -16.12
N GLU A 30 14.01 5.80 -15.38
CA GLU A 30 12.91 4.83 -15.44
C GLU A 30 11.78 5.16 -14.46
N VAL A 31 12.08 5.52 -13.21
CA VAL A 31 11.07 5.87 -12.20
C VAL A 31 11.52 7.05 -11.36
N ASP A 32 10.58 7.86 -10.87
CA ASP A 32 10.82 9.03 -10.03
C ASP A 32 10.05 8.94 -8.70
N ILE A 33 10.68 8.36 -7.68
CA ILE A 33 10.11 8.30 -6.34
C ILE A 33 10.21 9.68 -5.70
N SER A 34 9.07 10.38 -5.62
CA SER A 34 8.98 11.73 -5.07
C SER A 34 8.79 11.76 -3.56
N MET A 35 8.23 10.69 -2.99
CA MET A 35 7.93 10.59 -1.57
C MET A 35 7.75 9.13 -1.16
N VAL A 36 8.22 8.80 0.04
CA VAL A 36 7.81 7.60 0.77
C VAL A 36 7.17 8.06 2.07
N SER A 37 5.94 7.65 2.33
CA SER A 37 5.27 7.84 3.61
C SER A 37 5.11 6.54 4.35
N VAL A 38 5.17 6.64 5.67
CA VAL A 38 4.89 5.51 6.55
C VAL A 38 3.49 5.63 7.13
N THR A 39 2.71 4.57 7.01
CA THR A 39 1.43 4.36 7.70
C THR A 39 1.60 3.28 8.77
N TYR A 40 0.58 3.06 9.59
CA TYR A 40 0.59 1.97 10.56
C TYR A 40 0.13 0.67 9.89
N GLY A 41 0.55 -0.49 10.41
CA GLY A 41 0.07 -1.79 9.96
C GLY A 41 0.91 -2.94 10.50
N ASN A 42 1.87 -3.47 9.71
CA ASN A 42 2.69 -4.65 10.06
C ASN A 42 3.38 -4.57 11.44
N VAL A 43 3.75 -3.36 11.89
CA VAL A 43 4.32 -3.12 13.23
C VAL A 43 3.27 -2.51 14.17
N SER A 44 3.05 -3.13 15.34
CA SER A 44 2.03 -2.70 16.32
C SER A 44 2.43 -1.48 17.13
N ARG A 45 1.41 -0.80 17.66
CA ARG A 45 1.49 0.20 18.73
C ARG A 45 2.02 -0.38 20.04
N THR A 46 2.87 0.37 20.73
CA THR A 46 2.97 0.34 22.19
C THR A 46 1.73 0.98 22.82
N HIS A 47 1.25 0.32 23.88
CA HIS A 47 0.26 0.84 24.81
C HIS A 47 0.91 1.78 25.85
N SER A 48 1.72 2.74 25.42
CA SER A 48 2.28 3.79 26.31
C SER A 48 1.50 5.09 26.13
N HIS A 49 0.64 5.35 27.11
CA HIS A 49 -0.01 6.62 27.48
C HIS A 49 -0.02 7.78 26.46
N GLY A 50 -1.19 8.01 25.87
CA GLY A 50 -1.80 9.35 25.80
C GLY A 50 -1.37 10.35 24.73
N GLU A 51 -0.11 10.36 24.25
CA GLU A 51 0.39 11.51 23.47
C GLU A 51 0.87 11.21 22.04
N ASP A 52 1.13 9.96 21.65
CA ASP A 52 1.82 9.65 20.38
C ASP A 52 0.93 9.30 19.17
N ARG A 53 -0.29 9.86 19.09
CA ARG A 53 -1.11 9.76 17.86
C ARG A 53 -0.48 10.46 16.63
N ARG A 54 0.54 11.32 16.84
CA ARG A 54 1.23 12.07 15.78
C ARG A 54 2.51 11.41 15.28
N ALA A 55 3.07 10.43 15.99
CA ALA A 55 4.34 9.81 15.64
C ALA A 55 4.27 8.90 14.39
N ASN A 56 3.06 8.50 13.96
CA ASN A 56 2.84 7.51 12.89
C ASN A 56 2.37 8.14 11.56
N GLN A 57 2.63 9.42 11.35
CA GLN A 57 2.48 10.13 10.07
C GLN A 57 3.82 10.71 9.65
N LYS A 58 4.89 9.89 9.79
CA LYS A 58 6.23 10.30 9.42
C LYS A 58 6.34 10.23 7.89
N VAL A 59 6.66 11.38 7.32
CA VAL A 59 7.09 11.49 5.92
C VAL A 59 8.58 11.17 5.88
N THR A 60 9.03 10.46 4.86
CA THR A 60 10.43 10.47 4.45
C THR A 60 10.49 10.91 2.99
N MET A 61 10.79 12.19 2.77
CA MET A 61 11.11 12.67 1.44
C MET A 61 12.48 12.13 1.04
N PHE A 62 12.47 11.23 0.05
CA PHE A 62 13.69 10.74 -0.55
C PHE A 62 14.15 11.72 -1.62
N TYR A 63 15.36 12.24 -1.44
CA TYR A 63 16.20 12.62 -2.56
C TYR A 63 17.02 11.38 -2.89
N LYS A 64 16.96 10.87 -4.13
CA LYS A 64 17.60 9.61 -4.62
C LYS A 64 19.03 9.36 -4.13
N THR A 65 19.77 10.40 -3.73
CA THR A 65 21.11 10.35 -3.16
C THR A 65 21.17 9.75 -1.75
N VAL A 66 20.04 9.62 -1.04
CA VAL A 66 19.96 9.00 0.29
C VAL A 66 19.84 7.48 0.11
N CYS A 67 21.00 6.82 0.06
CA CYS A 67 21.22 5.40 -0.20
C CYS A 67 20.20 4.45 0.45
N LEU A 68 19.94 3.33 -0.22
CA LEU A 68 19.32 2.09 0.30
C LEU A 68 19.79 1.72 1.72
N TRP A 69 21.03 2.02 2.07
CA TRP A 69 21.61 1.86 3.41
C TRP A 69 20.91 2.69 4.50
N TYR A 70 20.39 3.87 4.17
CA TYR A 70 19.64 4.73 5.09
C TYR A 70 18.16 4.38 5.16
N LEU A 71 17.60 3.83 4.07
CA LEU A 71 16.28 3.20 4.14
C LEU A 71 16.35 2.01 5.09
N ALA A 72 17.34 1.13 4.96
CA ALA A 72 17.57 0.03 5.91
C ALA A 72 17.68 0.53 7.36
N GLN A 73 18.36 1.65 7.60
CA GLN A 73 18.47 2.26 8.93
C GLN A 73 17.17 2.90 9.43
N PHE A 74 16.42 3.57 8.56
CA PHE A 74 15.14 4.21 8.87
C PHE A 74 14.07 3.16 9.16
N LEU A 75 14.00 2.11 8.33
CA LEU A 75 13.11 0.98 8.55
C LEU A 75 13.53 0.24 9.82
N ASN A 76 14.83 0.02 10.08
CA ASN A 76 15.32 -0.50 11.37
C ASN A 76 14.98 0.39 12.59
N PHE A 77 14.79 1.69 12.41
CA PHE A 77 14.41 2.60 13.49
C PHE A 77 12.90 2.60 13.72
N CYS A 78 12.11 2.58 12.65
CA CYS A 78 10.66 2.42 12.70
C CYS A 78 10.27 1.05 13.27
N SER A 79 11.08 0.03 12.98
CA SER A 79 10.94 -1.34 13.46
C SER A 79 11.29 -1.47 14.94
N ALA A 80 12.34 -0.80 15.43
CA ALA A 80 12.86 -0.95 16.79
C ALA A 80 11.94 -0.43 17.93
N GLN A 81 10.69 -0.07 17.62
CA GLN A 81 9.66 0.24 18.60
C GLN A 81 8.52 -0.79 18.46
N ASP A 82 8.51 -1.76 19.39
CA ASP A 82 7.30 -2.40 19.97
C ASP A 82 7.13 -3.93 19.78
N ASN A 83 6.29 -4.52 20.65
CA ASN A 83 6.12 -5.96 20.86
C ASN A 83 4.91 -6.53 20.10
N TRP A 84 5.05 -6.89 18.83
CA TRP A 84 4.07 -7.72 18.11
C TRP A 84 4.74 -8.94 17.47
N HIS A 85 4.00 -10.04 17.34
CA HIS A 85 4.51 -11.29 16.78
C HIS A 85 3.74 -11.64 15.50
N GLY A 86 4.04 -10.95 14.40
CA GLY A 86 3.61 -11.28 13.03
C GLY A 86 4.66 -12.10 12.28
N ALA A 87 4.43 -12.44 11.01
CA ALA A 87 5.37 -13.18 10.15
C ALA A 87 6.69 -12.41 9.87
N ASP A 88 6.75 -11.14 10.28
CA ASP A 88 7.85 -10.21 10.03
C ASP A 88 8.72 -9.95 11.28
N GLY A 89 8.48 -10.65 12.39
CA GLY A 89 9.21 -10.47 13.66
C GLY A 89 8.77 -9.24 14.47
N GLU A 90 9.38 -9.04 15.65
CA GLU A 90 8.99 -7.98 16.60
C GLU A 90 9.05 -6.58 16.00
N ASP A 91 10.03 -6.36 15.14
CA ASP A 91 10.30 -5.07 14.55
C ASP A 91 9.67 -4.95 13.14
N GLY A 92 9.15 -6.03 12.54
CA GLY A 92 8.72 -6.03 11.13
C GLY A 92 9.85 -6.30 10.13
N LEU A 93 11.07 -6.57 10.61
CA LEU A 93 12.25 -6.98 9.84
C LEU A 93 13.06 -8.08 10.54
N GLN A 94 12.39 -8.98 11.24
CA GLN A 94 12.96 -10.16 11.91
C GLN A 94 14.09 -9.85 12.89
N ASN A 95 14.02 -8.69 13.54
CA ASN A 95 15.05 -8.17 14.42
C ASN A 95 16.43 -8.10 13.77
N VAL A 96 16.51 -7.81 12.47
CA VAL A 96 17.78 -7.73 11.72
C VAL A 96 18.78 -6.80 12.42
N HIS A 97 18.30 -5.75 13.08
CA HIS A 97 19.12 -4.81 13.86
C HIS A 97 19.86 -5.46 15.04
N LYS A 98 19.37 -6.58 15.58
CA LYS A 98 20.04 -7.39 16.62
C LYS A 98 21.11 -8.31 16.01
N VAL A 99 20.83 -8.89 14.84
CA VAL A 99 21.72 -9.85 14.16
C VAL A 99 22.89 -9.12 13.48
N TYR A 100 22.62 -7.98 12.87
CA TYR A 100 23.60 -7.14 12.19
C TYR A 100 23.56 -5.68 12.69
N PRO A 101 24.03 -5.42 13.93
CA PRO A 101 24.03 -4.06 14.50
C PRO A 101 24.78 -3.02 13.67
N GLN A 102 25.73 -3.45 12.83
CA GLN A 102 26.46 -2.57 11.91
C GLN A 102 25.59 -1.99 10.78
N PHE A 103 24.41 -2.58 10.53
CA PHE A 103 23.42 -2.04 9.61
C PHE A 103 22.36 -1.18 10.32
N SER A 104 22.39 -1.14 11.65
CA SER A 104 21.58 -0.22 12.44
C SER A 104 22.20 1.18 12.40
N PRO A 105 21.38 2.24 12.45
CA PRO A 105 21.92 3.58 12.41
C PRO A 105 22.78 3.86 13.63
N ALA A 106 23.96 4.46 13.39
CA ALA A 106 24.76 4.99 14.47
C ALA A 106 23.93 6.05 15.23
N LYS A 107 24.15 6.24 16.55
CA LYS A 107 23.37 7.18 17.37
C LYS A 107 23.36 8.63 16.83
N ASP A 108 24.30 8.95 15.96
CA ASP A 108 24.49 10.23 15.29
C ASP A 108 24.03 10.25 13.82
N TRP A 109 23.30 9.23 13.35
CA TRP A 109 22.60 9.24 12.04
C TRP A 109 21.79 10.52 11.78
N PRO A 110 21.22 11.23 12.79
CA PRO A 110 20.66 12.56 12.60
C PRO A 110 21.57 13.59 11.93
N LYS A 111 22.86 13.58 12.25
CA LYS A 111 23.86 14.52 11.71
C LYS A 111 24.10 14.30 10.23
N LEU A 112 23.70 13.16 9.71
CA LEU A 112 23.89 12.81 8.33
C LEU A 112 22.93 13.58 7.41
N PHE A 113 21.74 13.93 7.90
CA PHE A 113 20.82 14.84 7.22
C PHE A 113 21.38 16.27 7.19
N GLU A 114 22.08 16.70 8.25
CA GLU A 114 22.78 17.99 8.26
C GLU A 114 23.89 18.05 7.21
N MET A 115 24.61 16.94 7.00
CA MET A 115 25.67 16.82 5.99
C MET A 115 25.13 16.80 4.54
N LEU A 116 23.92 16.29 4.32
CA LEU A 116 23.27 16.24 3.00
C LEU A 116 22.62 17.57 2.57
N GLY A 117 22.83 18.65 3.33
CA GLY A 117 22.24 19.97 3.04
C GLY A 117 20.74 20.06 3.32
N THR A 118 20.12 18.97 3.78
CA THR A 118 18.76 18.99 4.33
C THR A 118 18.80 19.55 5.74
N ARG A 119 18.02 20.62 5.97
CA ARG A 119 18.01 21.37 7.23
C ARG A 119 17.81 20.43 8.43
N SER A 120 18.52 20.74 9.53
CA SER A 120 18.73 19.97 10.77
C SER A 120 17.60 19.06 11.27
N LEU A 121 17.95 18.09 12.12
CA LEU A 121 17.05 17.15 12.79
C LEU A 121 15.83 17.82 13.47
N ALA A 122 15.94 19.09 13.87
CA ALA A 122 14.84 19.89 14.41
C ALA A 122 13.69 20.15 13.39
N LEU A 123 13.92 19.98 12.09
CA LEU A 123 12.90 20.03 11.05
C LEU A 123 12.17 18.69 10.84
N TRP A 124 12.78 17.55 11.18
CA TRP A 124 12.15 16.23 11.08
C TRP A 124 10.90 16.12 11.97
N MET A 125 10.96 16.71 13.16
CA MET A 125 9.79 16.86 14.06
C MET A 125 8.76 17.90 13.59
N ARG A 126 9.05 18.66 12.52
CA ARG A 126 8.17 19.71 11.97
C ARG A 126 7.62 19.35 10.58
N TRP A 127 7.89 18.15 10.06
CA TRP A 127 7.30 17.77 8.78
C TRP A 127 5.78 17.68 8.91
N PRO A 128 5.03 18.16 7.90
CA PRO A 128 3.59 18.03 7.91
C PRO A 128 3.25 16.55 7.83
N ALA A 129 2.06 16.21 8.33
CA ALA A 129 1.52 14.86 8.22
C ALA A 129 1.57 14.36 6.77
N ALA A 130 1.82 13.06 6.58
CA ALA A 130 1.98 12.46 5.26
C ALA A 130 0.91 12.85 4.23
N HIS A 131 -0.36 12.78 4.62
CA HIS A 131 -1.47 13.18 3.75
C HIS A 131 -1.37 14.63 3.25
N ARG A 132 -0.83 15.56 4.04
CA ARG A 132 -0.64 16.97 3.63
C ARG A 132 0.53 17.13 2.68
N GLU A 133 1.58 16.35 2.86
CA GLU A 133 2.71 16.36 1.93
C GLU A 133 2.32 15.75 0.59
N MET A 134 1.50 14.68 0.58
CA MET A 134 0.88 14.17 -0.64
C MET A 134 0.10 15.27 -1.37
N LEU A 135 -0.79 15.98 -0.66
CA LEU A 135 -1.55 17.10 -1.25
C LEU A 135 -0.65 18.22 -1.75
N ARG A 136 0.43 18.56 -1.03
CA ARG A 136 1.41 19.56 -1.48
C ARG A 136 2.06 19.13 -2.81
N LEU A 137 2.52 17.89 -2.90
CA LEU A 137 3.13 17.35 -4.12
C LEU A 137 2.16 17.32 -5.29
N LEU A 138 0.91 16.88 -5.07
CA LEU A 138 -0.13 16.90 -6.10
C LEU A 138 -0.43 18.33 -6.59
N ARG A 139 -0.39 19.33 -5.70
CA ARG A 139 -0.60 20.75 -6.05
C ARG A 139 0.56 21.35 -6.85
N GLU A 140 1.80 20.99 -6.51
CA GLU A 140 3.01 21.55 -7.11
C GLU A 140 3.43 20.86 -8.42
N ASN A 141 2.88 19.69 -8.73
CA ASN A 141 3.14 18.98 -9.97
C ASN A 141 1.95 19.10 -10.93
N PRO A 142 2.17 18.92 -12.25
CA PRO A 142 1.08 18.87 -13.22
C PRO A 142 0.03 17.82 -12.86
N GLU A 143 -1.22 18.07 -13.22
CA GLU A 143 -2.28 17.06 -13.11
C GLU A 143 -1.90 15.79 -13.89
N ASP A 144 -2.34 14.64 -13.41
CA ASP A 144 -2.09 13.33 -14.02
C ASP A 144 -0.59 12.96 -14.15
N SER A 145 0.28 13.59 -13.36
CA SER A 145 1.72 13.30 -13.40
C SER A 145 2.22 12.38 -12.28
N ILE A 146 1.51 12.29 -11.15
CA ILE A 146 1.91 11.50 -9.98
C ILE A 146 0.97 10.31 -9.81
N THR A 147 1.54 9.11 -9.62
CA THR A 147 0.82 7.91 -9.18
C THR A 147 1.09 7.69 -7.69
N ILE A 148 0.05 7.41 -6.90
CA ILE A 148 0.19 7.01 -5.50
C ILE A 148 0.11 5.48 -5.45
N VAL A 149 1.10 4.83 -4.86
CA VAL A 149 1.11 3.39 -4.60
C VAL A 149 0.96 3.19 -3.10
N ALA A 150 -0.18 2.65 -2.67
CA ALA A 150 -0.47 2.38 -1.27
C ALA A 150 -0.35 0.87 -1.02
N MET A 151 0.66 0.52 -0.23
CA MET A 151 1.06 -0.85 0.10
C MET A 151 0.63 -1.22 1.53
N GLY A 152 0.22 -0.23 2.32
CA GLY A 152 -0.32 -0.42 3.66
C GLY A 152 -1.76 0.06 3.87
N PRO A 153 -2.24 0.07 5.12
CA PRO A 153 -3.54 0.63 5.46
C PRO A 153 -3.69 2.08 4.97
N LEU A 154 -4.75 2.32 4.19
CA LEU A 154 -5.06 3.52 3.40
C LEU A 154 -5.31 4.83 4.19
N THR A 155 -4.87 4.90 5.45
CA THR A 155 -5.16 6.03 6.34
C THR A 155 -4.63 7.36 5.79
N ASN A 156 -3.38 7.40 5.32
CA ASN A 156 -2.80 8.63 4.77
C ASN A 156 -3.51 9.04 3.47
N VAL A 157 -3.79 8.08 2.59
CA VAL A 157 -4.50 8.30 1.32
C VAL A 157 -5.90 8.85 1.58
N THR A 158 -6.66 8.26 2.50
CA THR A 158 -8.01 8.73 2.83
C THR A 158 -8.00 10.09 3.50
N LEU A 159 -7.05 10.35 4.41
CA LEU A 159 -6.93 11.66 5.03
C LEU A 159 -6.63 12.74 3.97
N ALA A 160 -5.83 12.44 2.95
CA ALA A 160 -5.55 13.38 1.86
C ALA A 160 -6.82 13.64 1.05
N ALA A 161 -7.50 12.58 0.64
CA ALA A 161 -8.74 12.65 -0.12
C ALA A 161 -9.89 13.33 0.65
N ALA A 162 -9.92 13.23 1.98
CA ALA A 162 -10.92 13.88 2.82
C ALA A 162 -10.57 15.35 3.14
N GLU A 163 -9.29 15.69 3.27
CA GLU A 163 -8.85 17.06 3.59
C GLU A 163 -8.99 18.00 2.38
N ASP A 164 -8.59 17.56 1.18
CA ASP A 164 -8.65 18.36 -0.05
C ASP A 164 -8.96 17.46 -1.27
N PRO A 165 -10.25 17.07 -1.47
CA PRO A 165 -10.67 16.17 -2.53
C PRO A 165 -10.32 16.65 -3.93
N GLU A 166 -10.41 17.97 -4.18
CA GLU A 166 -10.10 18.56 -5.49
C GLU A 166 -8.60 18.43 -5.82
N THR A 167 -7.72 18.77 -4.87
CA THR A 167 -6.28 18.57 -5.06
C THR A 167 -5.93 17.09 -5.15
N PHE A 168 -6.58 16.24 -4.35
CA PHE A 168 -6.35 14.79 -4.40
C PHE A 168 -6.64 14.20 -5.78
N LEU A 169 -7.72 14.65 -6.45
CA LEU A 169 -8.09 14.18 -7.80
C LEU A 169 -7.10 14.58 -8.91
N ARG A 170 -6.10 15.41 -8.63
CA ARG A 170 -5.00 15.68 -9.56
C ARG A 170 -4.06 14.48 -9.74
N VAL A 171 -4.16 13.48 -8.86
CA VAL A 171 -3.41 12.22 -8.97
C VAL A 171 -3.74 11.51 -10.28
N LYS A 172 -2.73 10.96 -10.95
CA LYS A 172 -2.89 10.15 -12.18
C LYS A 172 -3.71 8.89 -11.90
N GLU A 173 -3.35 8.21 -10.82
CA GLU A 173 -3.91 6.93 -10.40
C GLU A 173 -3.52 6.68 -8.93
N VAL A 174 -4.41 6.04 -8.19
CA VAL A 174 -4.09 5.41 -6.91
C VAL A 174 -4.06 3.90 -7.14
N VAL A 175 -2.93 3.27 -6.88
CA VAL A 175 -2.74 1.82 -6.93
C VAL A 175 -2.71 1.31 -5.50
N VAL A 176 -3.60 0.37 -5.17
CA VAL A 176 -3.75 -0.17 -3.82
C VAL A 176 -3.36 -1.65 -3.82
N MET A 177 -2.35 -2.02 -3.03
CA MET A 177 -2.21 -3.40 -2.59
C MET A 177 -3.24 -3.63 -1.48
N GLY A 178 -4.16 -4.55 -1.73
CA GLY A 178 -5.12 -4.95 -0.72
C GLY A 178 -6.40 -5.55 -1.28
N GLY A 179 -7.15 -6.15 -0.38
CA GLY A 179 -8.42 -6.79 -0.66
C GLY A 179 -8.29 -8.26 -1.10
N ALA A 180 -9.38 -9.00 -0.92
CA ALA A 180 -9.56 -10.37 -1.36
C ALA A 180 -10.95 -10.46 -2.00
N VAL A 181 -11.01 -10.60 -3.32
CA VAL A 181 -12.27 -10.37 -4.07
C VAL A 181 -12.91 -11.69 -4.47
N HIS A 182 -12.13 -12.65 -4.97
CA HIS A 182 -12.58 -13.99 -5.32
C HIS A 182 -11.74 -15.10 -4.67
N CYS A 183 -10.94 -14.76 -3.66
CA CYS A 183 -10.18 -15.69 -2.84
C CYS A 183 -10.44 -15.43 -1.35
N GLU A 184 -9.88 -16.29 -0.51
CA GLU A 184 -9.86 -16.13 0.94
C GLU A 184 -9.01 -14.92 1.37
N GLY A 185 -9.34 -14.37 2.54
CA GLY A 185 -8.50 -13.36 3.20
C GLY A 185 -7.28 -13.97 3.89
N ASN A 186 -6.32 -13.11 4.24
CA ASN A 186 -5.08 -13.51 4.94
C ASN A 186 -5.05 -13.09 6.43
N VAL A 187 -5.97 -12.24 6.90
CA VAL A 187 -6.12 -11.88 8.33
C VAL A 187 -7.35 -12.52 8.95
N THR A 188 -8.48 -12.42 8.27
CA THR A 188 -9.68 -13.20 8.57
C THR A 188 -9.98 -14.08 7.36
N PRO A 189 -10.88 -15.08 7.47
CA PRO A 189 -11.23 -15.91 6.32
C PRO A 189 -11.70 -15.13 5.08
N VAL A 190 -12.14 -13.87 5.23
CA VAL A 190 -12.71 -13.05 4.15
C VAL A 190 -12.06 -11.67 3.99
N ALA A 191 -11.15 -11.28 4.88
CA ALA A 191 -10.51 -9.96 4.84
C ALA A 191 -9.00 -10.08 4.68
N GLU A 192 -8.50 -9.28 3.74
CA GLU A 192 -7.07 -9.02 3.55
C GLU A 192 -6.58 -8.00 4.60
N PHE A 193 -5.32 -8.09 4.99
CA PHE A 193 -4.67 -7.32 6.05
C PHE A 193 -4.90 -5.81 5.99
N ASN A 194 -4.50 -5.15 4.90
CA ASN A 194 -4.61 -3.71 4.73
C ASN A 194 -6.06 -3.22 4.81
N CYS A 195 -6.99 -4.04 4.32
CA CYS A 195 -8.43 -3.72 4.29
C CYS A 195 -9.17 -4.10 5.59
N ALA A 196 -8.65 -5.06 6.36
CA ALA A 196 -9.17 -5.42 7.68
C ALA A 196 -8.87 -4.34 8.72
N MET A 197 -7.77 -3.59 8.53
CA MET A 197 -7.42 -2.47 9.39
C MET A 197 -8.47 -1.36 9.31
N PRO A 198 -8.76 -0.62 10.40
CA PRO A 198 -9.75 0.44 10.41
C PRO A 198 -9.33 1.63 9.54
N THR A 199 -9.55 1.53 8.24
CA THR A 199 -9.36 2.62 7.30
C THR A 199 -10.73 3.16 6.91
N LEU A 200 -10.92 4.46 7.09
CA LEU A 200 -11.96 5.15 6.33
C LEU A 200 -11.49 5.07 4.87
N LEU A 201 -12.33 4.72 3.91
CA LEU A 201 -12.06 4.91 2.48
C LEU A 201 -12.72 6.22 2.04
N PRO A 202 -12.12 7.02 1.13
CA PRO A 202 -12.76 8.24 0.66
C PRO A 202 -13.95 7.89 -0.23
N GLN A 203 -15.09 8.55 0.02
CA GLN A 203 -16.38 8.28 -0.61
C GLN A 203 -16.74 9.37 -1.62
N HIS A 204 -17.36 9.01 -2.74
CA HIS A 204 -18.08 9.97 -3.58
C HIS A 204 -19.41 10.34 -2.92
N GLY A 205 -19.40 11.43 -2.14
CA GLY A 205 -20.61 12.05 -1.56
C GLY A 205 -21.09 11.41 -0.24
N PRO A 206 -21.73 12.21 0.64
CA PRO A 206 -22.03 11.84 2.04
C PRO A 206 -23.10 10.75 2.25
N GLY A 207 -23.64 10.13 1.19
CA GLY A 207 -24.79 9.22 1.28
C GLY A 207 -24.66 7.91 0.51
N SER A 208 -23.48 7.54 0.00
CA SER A 208 -23.40 6.42 -0.95
C SER A 208 -23.02 5.05 -0.39
N THR A 209 -22.37 4.86 0.77
CA THR A 209 -21.91 3.49 1.14
C THR A 209 -21.54 3.18 2.61
N MET A 210 -21.84 4.02 3.59
CA MET A 210 -21.58 3.65 5.01
C MET A 210 -22.81 3.80 5.90
N PRO A 211 -23.12 2.85 6.79
CA PRO A 211 -23.87 3.12 8.00
C PRO A 211 -23.07 4.11 8.85
N SER A 212 -23.75 5.07 9.46
CA SER A 212 -23.18 6.16 10.25
C SER A 212 -22.35 5.66 11.45
N LEU A 213 -21.07 5.38 11.23
CA LEU A 213 -20.11 5.28 12.32
C LEU A 213 -19.99 6.67 12.94
N HIS A 214 -20.52 6.81 14.16
CA HIS A 214 -20.46 8.01 14.96
C HIS A 214 -19.01 8.31 15.36
N ILE A 215 -18.20 8.79 14.43
CA ILE A 215 -16.94 9.44 14.73
C ILE A 215 -17.30 10.83 15.27
N ARG A 216 -17.30 10.96 16.59
CA ARG A 216 -17.23 12.28 17.22
C ARG A 216 -15.78 12.78 17.10
N SER A 217 -15.62 13.98 16.53
CA SER A 217 -14.41 14.84 16.45
C SER A 217 -13.58 14.68 15.16
N SER A 218 -13.11 15.72 14.42
CA SER A 218 -13.23 17.20 14.47
C SER A 218 -12.56 17.79 13.19
N ASN A 219 -12.98 18.98 12.77
CA ASN A 219 -12.31 19.91 11.83
C ASN A 219 -12.13 19.59 10.32
N LEU A 220 -12.63 18.48 9.76
CA LEU A 220 -12.59 18.29 8.30
C LEU A 220 -13.74 19.05 7.60
N PRO A 221 -13.49 19.64 6.41
CA PRO A 221 -14.55 20.29 5.63
C PRO A 221 -15.59 19.28 5.14
N ASN A 222 -16.80 19.75 4.83
CA ASN A 222 -17.81 18.90 4.19
C ASN A 222 -17.30 18.42 2.82
N TYR A 223 -17.57 17.16 2.49
CA TYR A 223 -17.25 16.63 1.18
C TYR A 223 -18.01 17.41 0.08
N PRO A 224 -17.36 17.86 -1.00
CA PRO A 224 -17.99 18.65 -2.04
C PRO A 224 -19.09 17.84 -2.75
N LEU A 225 -20.18 18.51 -3.12
CA LEU A 225 -21.33 17.88 -3.78
C LEU A 225 -21.02 17.43 -5.21
N ASN A 226 -20.10 18.12 -5.88
CA ASN A 226 -19.66 17.82 -7.24
C ASN A 226 -18.13 17.80 -7.26
N LEU A 227 -17.57 16.79 -7.92
CA LEU A 227 -16.13 16.68 -8.16
C LEU A 227 -15.85 16.79 -9.66
N PRO A 228 -14.68 17.33 -10.05
CA PRO A 228 -14.36 17.55 -11.46
C PRO A 228 -14.23 16.25 -12.26
N ARG A 229 -13.90 15.13 -11.59
CA ARG A 229 -13.72 13.81 -12.19
C ARG A 229 -13.84 12.70 -11.14
N TRP A 230 -13.86 11.47 -11.63
CA TRP A 230 -13.70 10.27 -10.81
C TRP A 230 -12.24 10.02 -10.48
N LEU A 231 -12.00 9.36 -9.34
CA LEU A 231 -10.67 8.87 -9.00
C LEU A 231 -10.35 7.64 -9.86
N GLU A 232 -9.20 7.66 -10.55
CA GLU A 232 -8.64 6.45 -11.15
C GLU A 232 -8.02 5.59 -10.04
N LEU A 233 -8.70 4.48 -9.72
CA LEU A 233 -8.33 3.58 -8.63
C LEU A 233 -8.11 2.17 -9.18
N THR A 234 -6.91 1.65 -8.96
CA THR A 234 -6.52 0.29 -9.34
C THR A 234 -6.29 -0.55 -8.09
N LEU A 235 -6.91 -1.72 -8.03
CA LEU A 235 -6.79 -2.66 -6.92
C LEU A 235 -5.91 -3.85 -7.33
N ALA A 236 -4.89 -4.13 -6.54
CA ALA A 236 -4.05 -5.32 -6.59
C ALA A 236 -4.42 -6.24 -5.41
N PRO A 237 -5.50 -7.04 -5.53
CA PRO A 237 -5.95 -7.90 -4.44
C PRO A 237 -5.15 -9.20 -4.35
N LEU A 238 -5.40 -9.95 -3.28
CA LEU A 238 -4.86 -11.31 -3.08
C LEU A 238 -5.07 -12.22 -4.30
N ASP A 239 -6.16 -12.03 -5.05
CA ASP A 239 -6.44 -12.75 -6.29
C ASP A 239 -5.27 -12.72 -7.29
N ILE A 240 -4.59 -11.57 -7.42
CA ILE A 240 -3.47 -11.40 -8.35
C ILE A 240 -2.12 -11.52 -7.66
N THR A 241 -2.01 -11.24 -6.36
CA THR A 241 -0.72 -11.28 -5.66
C THR A 241 -0.33 -12.66 -5.14
N LEU A 242 -1.30 -13.51 -4.77
CA LEU A 242 -1.01 -14.85 -4.24
C LEU A 242 -0.28 -15.75 -5.23
N PRO A 243 -0.52 -15.70 -6.56
CA PRO A 243 0.26 -16.48 -7.51
C PRO A 243 1.74 -16.06 -7.61
N HIS A 244 2.10 -14.86 -7.17
CA HIS A 244 3.45 -14.30 -7.31
C HIS A 244 4.30 -14.61 -6.08
N MET A 245 4.87 -15.81 -6.08
CA MET A 245 5.65 -16.32 -4.98
C MET A 245 7.16 -16.29 -5.27
N MET A 246 7.94 -16.21 -4.19
CA MET A 246 9.36 -16.53 -4.17
C MET A 246 9.58 -17.73 -3.25
N THR A 247 10.21 -18.80 -3.76
CA THR A 247 10.49 -19.97 -2.93
C THR A 247 11.78 -19.80 -2.13
N LYS A 248 11.85 -20.46 -0.97
CA LYS A 248 13.04 -20.43 -0.10
C LYS A 248 14.29 -20.94 -0.84
N SER A 249 14.19 -22.07 -1.53
CA SER A 249 15.35 -22.67 -2.20
C SER A 249 15.85 -21.81 -3.36
N TYR A 250 14.92 -21.21 -4.11
CA TYR A 250 15.24 -20.28 -5.19
C TYR A 250 16.00 -19.07 -4.65
N PHE A 251 15.45 -18.38 -3.65
CA PHE A 251 16.07 -17.19 -3.07
C PHE A 251 17.47 -17.51 -2.51
N GLU A 252 17.61 -18.58 -1.72
CA GLU A 252 18.89 -18.99 -1.14
C GLU A 252 19.94 -19.28 -2.22
N GLN A 253 19.54 -19.95 -3.31
CA GLN A 253 20.44 -20.24 -4.42
C GLN A 253 20.88 -18.96 -5.15
N GLN A 254 19.95 -18.05 -5.43
CA GLN A 254 20.23 -16.83 -6.20
C GLN A 254 20.99 -15.78 -5.38
N ILE A 255 20.73 -15.63 -4.08
CA ILE A 255 21.39 -14.60 -3.26
C ILE A 255 22.84 -14.96 -2.90
N LYS A 256 23.16 -16.25 -2.85
CA LYS A 256 24.46 -16.77 -2.37
C LYS A 256 25.68 -16.26 -3.14
N PRO A 257 25.70 -16.20 -4.49
CA PRO A 257 26.82 -15.63 -5.23
C PRO A 257 27.08 -14.15 -4.87
N HIS A 258 26.04 -13.34 -4.65
CA HIS A 258 26.19 -11.94 -4.29
C HIS A 258 26.76 -11.77 -2.87
N ILE A 259 26.35 -12.62 -1.93
CA ILE A 259 26.95 -12.66 -0.57
C ILE A 259 28.43 -13.07 -0.66
N GLN A 260 28.76 -14.08 -1.45
CA GLN A 260 30.15 -14.52 -1.66
C GLN A 260 31.02 -13.46 -2.33
N ALA A 261 30.43 -12.62 -3.19
CA ALA A 261 31.07 -11.45 -3.77
C ALA A 261 31.24 -10.29 -2.76
N GLY A 262 30.73 -10.43 -1.53
CA GLY A 262 30.87 -9.45 -0.45
C GLY A 262 29.84 -8.32 -0.49
N SER A 263 28.71 -8.48 -1.20
CA SER A 263 27.66 -7.46 -1.27
C SER A 263 27.00 -7.22 0.10
N PRO A 264 27.12 -6.01 0.68
CA PRO A 264 26.45 -5.69 1.94
C PRO A 264 24.92 -5.69 1.81
N LEU A 265 24.40 -5.28 0.65
CA LEU A 265 22.96 -5.30 0.36
C LEU A 265 22.43 -6.74 0.32
N ALA A 266 23.17 -7.66 -0.30
CA ALA A 266 22.77 -9.07 -0.36
C ALA A 266 22.79 -9.72 1.03
N LEU A 267 23.82 -9.43 1.84
CA LEU A 267 23.92 -9.94 3.21
C LEU A 267 22.77 -9.41 4.08
N TRP A 268 22.48 -8.11 4.03
CA TRP A 268 21.38 -7.52 4.77
C TRP A 268 20.03 -8.05 4.31
N THR A 269 19.79 -8.11 2.99
CA THR A 269 18.52 -8.59 2.43
C THR A 269 18.28 -10.06 2.74
N SER A 270 19.33 -10.89 2.63
CA SER A 270 19.26 -12.30 2.99
C SER A 270 18.88 -12.52 4.45
N SER A 271 19.27 -11.64 5.35
CA SER A 271 19.06 -11.85 6.79
C SER A 271 17.59 -11.82 7.19
N PHE A 272 16.82 -10.84 6.71
CA PHE A 272 15.40 -10.73 7.06
C PHE A 272 14.53 -11.64 6.21
N ILE A 273 14.85 -11.85 4.92
CA ILE A 273 14.08 -12.76 4.06
C ILE A 273 14.23 -14.21 4.52
N MET A 274 15.45 -14.67 4.82
CA MET A 274 15.65 -16.05 5.30
C MET A 274 15.02 -16.29 6.68
N ALA A 275 15.08 -15.31 7.58
CA ALA A 275 14.40 -15.40 8.86
C ALA A 275 12.87 -15.48 8.70
N THR A 276 12.31 -14.77 7.73
CA THR A 276 10.88 -14.84 7.37
C THR A 276 10.51 -16.22 6.84
N PHE A 277 11.32 -16.79 5.95
CA PHE A 277 11.14 -18.17 5.51
C PHE A 277 11.20 -19.16 6.69
N ASP A 278 12.14 -19.00 7.62
CA ASP A 278 12.25 -19.86 8.80
C ASP A 278 11.00 -19.77 9.70
N GLN A 279 10.49 -18.55 9.91
CA GLN A 279 9.26 -18.35 10.67
C GLN A 279 8.05 -18.98 9.96
N MET A 280 7.87 -18.75 8.66
CA MET A 280 6.78 -19.35 7.88
C MET A 280 6.86 -20.88 7.91
N THR A 281 8.06 -21.44 7.77
CA THR A 281 8.30 -22.89 7.89
C THR A 281 7.86 -23.42 9.25
N SER A 282 8.10 -22.67 10.34
CA SER A 282 7.70 -23.07 11.69
C SER A 282 6.19 -23.08 11.93
N LEU A 283 5.44 -22.29 11.15
CA LEU A 283 3.97 -22.18 11.23
C LEU A 283 3.26 -23.18 10.32
N GLN A 284 3.94 -23.71 9.30
CA GLN A 284 3.38 -24.67 8.37
C GLN A 284 3.39 -26.08 8.98
N ALA A 285 2.24 -26.76 8.92
CA ALA A 285 2.09 -28.15 9.35
C ALA A 285 2.42 -29.17 8.23
N THR A 286 3.04 -28.72 7.13
CA THR A 286 3.23 -29.52 5.91
C THR A 286 4.68 -29.54 5.48
N ASP A 287 5.12 -30.64 4.85
CA ASP A 287 6.46 -30.77 4.23
C ASP A 287 6.60 -30.02 2.89
N LYS A 288 5.67 -29.10 2.56
CA LYS A 288 5.75 -28.32 1.33
C LYS A 288 6.89 -27.30 1.44
N GLU A 289 7.46 -26.94 0.30
CA GLU A 289 8.44 -25.86 0.25
C GLU A 289 7.79 -24.54 0.70
N THR A 290 8.51 -23.78 1.52
CA THR A 290 8.06 -22.48 2.01
C THR A 290 8.16 -21.45 0.89
N GLU A 291 7.06 -20.72 0.69
CA GLU A 291 6.88 -19.72 -0.35
C GLU A 291 6.49 -18.39 0.30
N LEU A 292 7.11 -17.31 -0.16
CA LEU A 292 6.83 -15.93 0.25
C LEU A 292 6.06 -15.22 -0.87
N SER A 293 4.85 -14.75 -0.59
CA SER A 293 4.08 -13.93 -1.53
C SER A 293 4.69 -12.54 -1.69
N LEU A 294 4.85 -12.10 -2.93
CA LEU A 294 5.42 -10.80 -3.28
C LEU A 294 4.31 -9.76 -3.50
N HIS A 295 3.48 -9.53 -2.48
CA HIS A 295 2.32 -8.64 -2.53
C HIS A 295 2.66 -7.20 -2.96
N ASP A 296 3.47 -6.53 -2.15
CA ASP A 296 3.86 -5.14 -2.39
C ASP A 296 4.82 -4.96 -3.56
N PRO A 297 5.83 -5.84 -3.76
CA PRO A 297 6.69 -5.75 -4.93
C PRO A 297 5.89 -5.81 -6.25
N LEU A 298 4.83 -6.63 -6.32
CA LEU A 298 3.99 -6.73 -7.51
C LEU A 298 3.33 -5.39 -7.85
N THR A 299 2.89 -4.66 -6.83
CA THR A 299 2.20 -3.37 -6.96
C THR A 299 3.16 -2.29 -7.46
N ILE A 300 4.41 -2.28 -6.97
CA ILE A 300 5.47 -1.43 -7.50
C ILE A 300 5.81 -1.80 -8.95
N TRP A 301 5.90 -3.10 -9.26
CA TRP A 301 6.19 -3.56 -10.61
C TRP A 301 5.12 -3.08 -11.60
N TYR A 302 3.83 -3.16 -11.22
CA TYR A 302 2.72 -2.58 -11.99
C TYR A 302 2.93 -1.07 -12.19
N ALA A 303 3.12 -0.31 -11.10
CA ALA A 303 3.25 1.15 -11.19
C ALA A 303 4.40 1.61 -12.10
N MET A 304 5.49 0.84 -12.14
CA MET A 304 6.65 1.11 -13.01
C MET A 304 6.43 0.71 -14.47
N THR A 305 5.66 -0.37 -14.72
CA THR A 305 5.61 -1.02 -16.04
C THR A 305 4.22 -1.04 -16.69
N ARG A 306 3.22 -0.38 -16.09
CA ARG A 306 1.82 -0.40 -16.58
C ARG A 306 1.67 -0.09 -18.07
N ASP A 307 2.46 0.84 -18.60
CA ASP A 307 2.40 1.28 -20.00
C ASP A 307 3.15 0.34 -20.97
N GLN A 308 3.83 -0.70 -20.46
CA GLN A 308 4.68 -1.61 -21.22
C GLN A 308 3.98 -2.92 -21.62
N GLY A 309 2.67 -3.03 -21.36
CA GLY A 309 1.77 -3.91 -22.12
C GLY A 309 1.90 -5.41 -21.88
N VAL A 310 1.61 -5.87 -20.66
CA VAL A 310 1.11 -7.24 -20.38
C VAL A 310 0.12 -7.25 -19.18
N TRP A 311 -0.10 -6.11 -18.54
CA TRP A 311 -1.05 -5.95 -17.45
C TRP A 311 -2.48 -5.90 -17.99
N GLU A 312 -3.39 -6.66 -17.37
CA GLU A 312 -4.82 -6.57 -17.66
C GLU A 312 -5.58 -6.27 -16.39
N THR A 313 -6.48 -5.30 -16.47
CA THR A 313 -7.53 -5.05 -15.48
C THR A 313 -8.82 -5.70 -15.95
N THR A 314 -9.83 -5.72 -15.08
CA THR A 314 -11.21 -6.07 -15.48
C THR A 314 -11.65 -5.24 -16.69
N ALA A 315 -12.46 -5.85 -17.58
CA ALA A 315 -12.88 -5.23 -18.84
C ALA A 315 -13.69 -3.94 -18.65
N LYS A 316 -14.34 -3.81 -17.48
CA LYS A 316 -14.96 -2.57 -17.00
C LYS A 316 -14.56 -2.39 -15.53
N PRO A 317 -14.45 -1.14 -15.03
CA PRO A 317 -14.31 -0.90 -13.61
C PRO A 317 -15.46 -1.55 -12.83
N GLU A 318 -15.13 -2.24 -11.74
CA GLU A 318 -16.10 -2.94 -10.91
C GLU A 318 -16.64 -2.03 -9.79
N ASP A 319 -17.91 -2.21 -9.44
CA ASP A 319 -18.46 -1.66 -8.20
C ASP A 319 -18.16 -2.62 -7.04
N LEU A 320 -17.01 -2.39 -6.41
CA LEU A 320 -16.53 -3.14 -5.25
C LEU A 320 -16.79 -2.35 -3.97
N ARG A 321 -17.48 -2.97 -3.01
CA ARG A 321 -17.70 -2.42 -1.66
C ARG A 321 -16.74 -3.06 -0.66
N VAL A 322 -16.54 -2.39 0.48
CA VAL A 322 -15.87 -2.97 1.64
C VAL A 322 -16.87 -3.02 2.80
N GLU A 323 -17.09 -4.21 3.36
CA GLU A 323 -17.91 -4.38 4.56
C GLU A 323 -17.17 -3.82 5.78
N THR A 324 -17.82 -2.99 6.59
CA THR A 324 -17.16 -2.24 7.67
C THR A 324 -17.71 -2.49 9.07
N THR A 325 -18.83 -3.20 9.17
CA THR A 325 -19.62 -3.34 10.40
C THR A 325 -19.78 -4.78 10.87
N GLY A 326 -19.80 -5.76 9.96
CA GLY A 326 -20.00 -7.17 10.29
C GLY A 326 -18.90 -7.73 11.20
N GLU A 327 -19.29 -8.50 12.21
CA GLU A 327 -18.34 -9.08 13.19
C GLU A 327 -17.33 -10.02 12.53
N SER A 328 -17.78 -10.88 11.61
CA SER A 328 -16.93 -11.85 10.91
C SER A 328 -16.53 -11.45 9.49
N THR A 329 -17.11 -10.36 8.97
CA THR A 329 -16.97 -9.96 7.57
C THR A 329 -16.40 -8.56 7.38
N ARG A 330 -16.07 -7.84 8.45
CA ARG A 330 -15.38 -6.55 8.35
C ARG A 330 -14.07 -6.68 7.56
N GLY A 331 -13.88 -5.78 6.60
CA GLY A 331 -12.76 -5.76 5.64
C GLY A 331 -13.01 -6.59 4.37
N MET A 332 -14.11 -7.34 4.30
CA MET A 332 -14.45 -8.14 3.12
C MET A 332 -14.78 -7.25 1.92
N HIS A 333 -14.23 -7.60 0.76
CA HIS A 333 -14.64 -6.99 -0.50
C HIS A 333 -15.92 -7.67 -1.01
N VAL A 334 -16.94 -6.85 -1.27
CA VAL A 334 -18.26 -7.32 -1.69
C VAL A 334 -18.53 -6.82 -3.10
N VAL A 335 -18.88 -7.77 -3.98
CA VAL A 335 -19.24 -7.51 -5.38
C VAL A 335 -20.55 -8.22 -5.70
N ASP A 336 -21.43 -7.55 -6.45
CA ASP A 336 -22.64 -8.20 -6.95
C ASP A 336 -22.34 -9.02 -8.20
N LYS A 337 -22.48 -10.34 -8.08
CA LYS A 337 -22.29 -11.31 -9.18
C LYS A 337 -23.58 -11.71 -9.90
N ARG A 338 -24.73 -11.08 -9.59
CA ARG A 338 -26.05 -11.56 -10.03
C ARG A 338 -26.41 -11.24 -11.50
N ASN A 339 -25.47 -10.80 -12.35
CA ASN A 339 -25.67 -10.51 -13.79
C ASN A 339 -26.98 -9.76 -14.09
N ARG A 340 -27.30 -8.73 -13.30
CA ARG A 340 -28.51 -7.92 -13.49
C ARG A 340 -28.19 -6.74 -14.40
N ASN A 341 -29.13 -6.37 -15.27
CA ASN A 341 -29.00 -5.20 -16.12
C ASN A 341 -29.06 -3.94 -15.26
N ILE A 342 -27.93 -3.30 -15.00
CA ILE A 342 -27.89 -1.92 -14.52
C ILE A 342 -28.04 -1.07 -15.78
N ALA A 343 -29.04 -0.19 -15.82
CA ALA A 343 -29.26 0.64 -16.99
C ALA A 343 -28.10 1.65 -17.12
N ASP A 344 -27.38 1.58 -18.24
CA ASP A 344 -26.20 2.39 -18.54
C ASP A 344 -26.51 3.90 -18.71
N ASP A 345 -27.79 4.29 -18.78
CA ASP A 345 -28.24 5.63 -19.22
C ASP A 345 -29.10 6.38 -18.18
N GLY A 346 -29.18 5.90 -16.94
CA GLY A 346 -30.08 6.48 -15.93
C GLY A 346 -31.56 6.23 -16.22
N SER A 347 -31.91 5.42 -17.23
CA SER A 347 -33.25 4.85 -17.31
C SER A 347 -33.42 3.90 -16.13
N THR A 348 -34.50 4.04 -15.41
CA THR A 348 -34.77 3.23 -14.23
C THR A 348 -34.83 1.76 -14.64
N LEU A 349 -34.15 0.88 -13.90
CA LEU A 349 -34.59 -0.51 -13.81
C LEU A 349 -36.09 -0.47 -13.61
N THR A 350 -36.86 -1.14 -14.47
CA THR A 350 -38.33 -1.13 -14.40
C THR A 350 -38.78 -1.48 -12.97
N GLY A 351 -39.14 -0.46 -12.18
CA GLY A 351 -39.56 -0.59 -10.79
C GLY A 351 -38.76 0.15 -9.70
N VAL A 352 -37.61 0.79 -9.97
CA VAL A 352 -36.84 1.53 -8.95
C VAL A 352 -36.42 2.91 -9.49
N SER A 353 -36.97 4.00 -8.95
CA SER A 353 -36.54 5.37 -9.32
C SER A 353 -35.25 5.78 -8.60
N SER A 354 -34.39 6.58 -9.25
CA SER A 354 -33.16 7.09 -8.61
C SER A 354 -33.49 7.88 -7.32
N GLU A 355 -34.57 8.67 -7.35
CA GLU A 355 -35.11 9.43 -6.21
C GLU A 355 -35.45 8.56 -4.99
N LEU A 356 -35.88 7.31 -5.19
CA LEU A 356 -36.16 6.35 -4.11
C LEU A 356 -34.88 5.81 -3.48
N THR A 357 -33.79 5.67 -4.24
CA THR A 357 -32.49 5.15 -3.75
C THR A 357 -31.58 6.22 -3.17
N ASP A 358 -31.73 7.48 -3.54
CA ASP A 358 -30.89 8.58 -3.08
C ASP A 358 -31.14 8.94 -1.60
N ASN A 359 -32.34 8.65 -1.09
CA ASN A 359 -32.76 8.96 0.28
C ASN A 359 -32.65 7.79 1.28
N ILE A 360 -32.20 6.61 0.83
CA ILE A 360 -32.02 5.45 1.72
C ILE A 360 -30.65 5.56 2.41
N LEU A 361 -30.66 5.52 3.74
CA LEU A 361 -29.44 5.42 4.55
C LEU A 361 -28.82 4.02 4.38
N GLY A 362 -27.60 3.96 3.87
CA GLY A 362 -26.87 2.71 3.60
C GLY A 362 -26.77 2.39 2.10
N ASP A 363 -26.35 1.17 1.76
CA ASP A 363 -26.22 0.70 0.35
C ASP A 363 -27.41 -0.17 -0.08
N ASP A 364 -28.52 -0.13 0.66
CA ASP A 364 -29.76 -0.84 0.33
C ASP A 364 -30.29 -0.37 -1.04
N MET A 365 -30.23 -1.26 -2.02
CA MET A 365 -30.50 -0.97 -3.44
C MET A 365 -29.57 0.09 -4.06
N GLY A 366 -28.59 0.60 -3.32
CA GLY A 366 -27.60 1.58 -3.80
C GLY A 366 -26.70 1.02 -4.90
N TRP A 367 -26.39 -0.27 -4.83
CA TRP A 367 -25.67 -1.03 -5.87
C TRP A 367 -26.40 -1.11 -7.24
N LEU A 368 -27.69 -0.75 -7.31
CA LEU A 368 -28.45 -0.64 -8.56
C LEU A 368 -28.46 0.77 -9.15
N ASN A 369 -27.99 1.76 -8.41
CA ASN A 369 -28.01 3.13 -8.84
C ASN A 369 -26.74 3.43 -9.67
N PRO A 370 -26.88 3.84 -10.95
CA PRO A 370 -25.72 4.02 -11.84
C PRO A 370 -24.83 5.21 -11.44
N THR A 371 -25.34 6.14 -10.63
CA THR A 371 -24.59 7.30 -10.12
C THR A 371 -24.00 7.05 -8.73
N LYS A 372 -24.37 5.94 -8.08
CA LYS A 372 -23.71 5.43 -6.88
C LYS A 372 -22.76 4.30 -7.30
N GLY A 373 -21.82 3.95 -6.43
CA GLY A 373 -20.84 2.94 -6.78
C GLY A 373 -19.39 3.39 -6.66
N ASN A 374 -18.52 2.43 -6.46
CA ASN A 374 -17.10 2.60 -6.74
C ASN A 374 -16.85 2.19 -8.20
N ARG A 375 -15.75 2.68 -8.77
CA ARG A 375 -15.28 2.29 -10.11
C ARG A 375 -13.83 1.88 -9.95
N ILE A 376 -13.62 0.59 -9.69
CA ILE A 376 -12.30 0.04 -9.34
C ILE A 376 -11.79 -0.81 -10.49
N ASN A 377 -10.60 -0.47 -10.98
CA ASN A 377 -9.86 -1.27 -11.95
C ASN A 377 -9.12 -2.39 -11.21
N ARG A 378 -9.72 -3.58 -11.12
CA ARG A 378 -9.06 -4.70 -10.46
C ARG A 378 -8.05 -5.36 -11.40
N LEU A 379 -6.81 -5.51 -10.95
CA LEU A 379 -5.79 -6.26 -11.68
C LEU A 379 -6.15 -7.74 -11.72
N ILE A 380 -6.12 -8.32 -12.92
CA ILE A 380 -6.43 -9.73 -13.16
C ILE A 380 -5.31 -10.47 -13.88
N LYS A 381 -4.35 -9.75 -14.46
CA LYS A 381 -3.19 -10.34 -15.12
C LYS A 381 -1.97 -9.46 -15.00
N SER A 382 -0.83 -10.11 -14.83
CA SER A 382 0.51 -9.53 -14.82
C SER A 382 1.34 -10.06 -15.99
N PRO A 383 2.55 -9.53 -16.23
CA PRO A 383 3.47 -10.04 -17.24
C PRO A 383 3.85 -11.52 -17.08
N GLY A 384 3.81 -12.05 -15.86
CA GLY A 384 4.00 -13.46 -15.57
C GLY A 384 4.29 -13.69 -14.10
N ALA A 385 3.53 -14.58 -13.46
CA ALA A 385 3.73 -14.92 -12.05
C ALA A 385 5.09 -15.60 -11.82
N ASP A 386 5.40 -16.61 -12.63
CA ASP A 386 6.64 -17.39 -12.54
C ASP A 386 7.91 -16.58 -12.88
N LEU A 387 7.73 -15.46 -13.60
CA LEU A 387 8.83 -14.58 -14.02
C LEU A 387 9.21 -13.57 -12.93
N PHE A 388 8.32 -13.30 -11.98
CA PHE A 388 8.47 -12.12 -11.13
C PHE A 388 9.60 -12.28 -10.10
N GLN A 389 9.77 -13.47 -9.52
CA GLN A 389 10.88 -13.74 -8.61
C GLN A 389 12.25 -13.56 -9.29
N GLU A 390 12.37 -13.91 -10.58
CA GLU A 390 13.58 -13.68 -11.37
C GLU A 390 13.78 -12.20 -11.66
N HIS A 391 12.72 -11.52 -12.10
CA HIS A 391 12.75 -10.09 -12.34
C HIS A 391 13.18 -9.30 -11.09
N TRP A 392 12.65 -9.65 -9.92
CA TRP A 392 13.00 -8.99 -8.66
C TRP A 392 14.47 -9.23 -8.29
N MET A 393 14.96 -10.48 -8.38
CA MET A 393 16.36 -10.80 -8.07
C MET A 393 17.33 -10.07 -8.99
N GLN A 394 17.10 -10.11 -10.31
CA GLN A 394 17.93 -9.41 -11.29
C GLN A 394 17.94 -7.92 -11.02
N ARG A 395 16.76 -7.32 -10.82
CA ARG A 395 16.65 -5.88 -10.62
C ARG A 395 17.39 -5.39 -9.37
N VAL A 396 17.34 -6.14 -8.27
CA VAL A 396 17.88 -5.68 -6.99
C VAL A 396 19.39 -5.95 -6.87
N PHE A 397 19.93 -6.98 -7.53
CA PHE A 397 21.30 -7.46 -7.28
C PHE A 397 22.23 -7.52 -8.50
N GLU A 398 21.73 -7.33 -9.73
CA GLU A 398 22.53 -7.26 -10.97
C GLU A 398 22.57 -5.84 -11.52
#